data_AF-A0A7I8N1E0-F1
#
_entry.id   AF-A0A7I8N1E0-F1
#
_cell.length_a   1.000
_cell.length_b   1.000
_cell.length_c   1.000
_cell.angle_alpha   90.00
_cell.angle_beta   90.00
_cell.angle_gamma   90.00
#
_symmetry.space_group_name_H-M   'P 1'
#
loop_
_entity.id
_entity.type
_entity.pdbx_description
1 polymer ?
#
loop_
_entity_poly.entity_id
_entity_poly.type
_entity_poly.pdbx_seq_one_letter_code
_entity_poly.pdbx_strand_id
1 'polypeptide(L)'
;MNRILMTLLIAVLLALQYGQTDAATMFPSDWQIVDQGDQDGPSLWQYDRGVWNQTSNIFGGQQGTSLPEKPGTFMVAMDSDFSDGSVLLSLVSDDDDGIGIMFRYQDASNYYRFSMDRQRKYRRLVKVVDGIVTVLAEDALEYEKGRWYEVEIKTEGYVIDVIIDGRVILHVTDRNFDSGKLALYCWGNTSCRFRDVKIEPLSRAVSENTPSDKAGGTDNLAADGDTHQHEIKPRGNEALRADPGSNAAQPAQTSEPAYIIGPGDILEVSVWRDEALTKQLVVLPDGRISFPLIGEVQAAGKTLSQLKVEMSERLDAFVPNPEVHLAVKGIGSMVISLVGKVRSPGRYPIGQNMDVLEALAMAGGLTPFARKKEIRIFRQKKEQTEIFYFNYNEVAEGKHLEQNIELKRGDVIVVP
;
A
#
# COMPACT_ATOMS: atom_id res chain seq x y z
N MET A 1 -21.95 28.85 45.45
CA MET A 1 -20.61 28.21 45.55
C MET A 1 -20.78 26.72 45.90
N ASN A 2 -21.36 25.90 44.99
CA ASN A 2 -21.40 24.43 45.14
C ASN A 2 -21.95 23.66 43.91
N ARG A 3 -21.63 24.10 42.68
CA ARG A 3 -21.92 23.33 41.46
C ARG A 3 -20.74 23.17 40.49
N ILE A 4 -19.62 23.84 40.77
CA ILE A 4 -18.41 23.78 39.93
C ILE A 4 -17.44 22.70 40.43
N LEU A 5 -17.51 22.31 41.71
CA LEU A 5 -16.61 21.30 42.29
C LEU A 5 -17.05 19.85 42.03
N MET A 6 -18.34 19.60 41.72
CA MET A 6 -18.87 18.23 41.59
C MET A 6 -18.75 17.67 40.16
N THR A 7 -18.58 18.54 39.16
CA THR A 7 -18.33 18.12 37.76
C THR A 7 -16.85 17.83 37.52
N LEU A 8 -15.94 18.49 38.26
CA LEU A 8 -14.51 18.19 38.19
C LEU A 8 -14.15 16.84 38.82
N LEU A 9 -14.90 16.39 39.85
CA LEU A 9 -14.60 15.12 40.52
C LEU A 9 -15.04 13.89 39.70
N ILE A 10 -16.06 14.02 38.83
CA ILE A 10 -16.49 12.92 37.93
C ILE A 10 -15.56 12.81 36.71
N ALA A 11 -15.00 13.93 36.22
CA ALA A 11 -13.99 13.89 35.16
C ALA A 11 -12.66 13.27 35.63
N VAL A 12 -12.28 13.45 36.90
CA VAL A 12 -11.05 12.86 37.46
C VAL A 12 -11.25 11.41 37.90
N LEU A 13 -12.46 10.99 38.30
CA LEU A 13 -12.73 9.58 38.62
C LEU A 13 -12.93 8.68 37.39
N LEU A 14 -13.36 9.22 36.24
CA LEU A 14 -13.42 8.45 34.98
C LEU A 14 -12.05 8.31 34.29
N ALA A 15 -11.06 9.14 34.64
CA ALA A 15 -9.70 9.06 34.12
C ALA A 15 -8.81 8.05 34.87
N LEU A 16 -9.28 7.45 35.96
CA LEU A 16 -8.51 6.51 36.80
C LEU A 16 -8.96 5.04 36.68
N GLN A 17 -9.85 4.72 35.74
CA GLN A 17 -10.32 3.35 35.51
C GLN A 17 -10.02 2.78 34.11
N TYR A 18 -9.26 3.51 33.29
CA TYR A 18 -8.68 3.03 32.04
C TYR A 18 -7.17 3.21 32.08
N GLY A 19 -6.50 2.31 32.79
CA GLY A 19 -5.06 2.11 32.69
C GLY A 19 -4.74 1.17 31.53
N GLN A 20 -4.69 1.69 30.31
CA GLN A 20 -3.79 1.21 29.25
C GLN A 20 -3.43 2.43 28.39
N THR A 21 -2.14 2.66 28.19
CA THR A 21 -1.60 3.77 27.41
C THR A 21 -1.86 3.53 25.93
N ASP A 22 -3.00 4.00 25.43
CA ASP A 22 -3.27 4.14 24.00
C ASP A 22 -2.40 5.28 23.43
N ALA A 23 -1.85 5.07 22.23
CA ALA A 23 -1.05 6.08 21.53
C ALA A 23 -1.84 7.39 21.40
N ALA A 24 -1.28 8.50 21.88
CA ALA A 24 -2.00 9.77 21.92
C ALA A 24 -2.28 10.29 20.50
N THR A 25 -3.56 10.35 20.12
CA THR A 25 -4.01 11.04 18.90
C THR A 25 -3.60 12.52 18.98
N MET A 26 -2.93 13.02 17.94
CA MET A 26 -2.42 14.40 17.89
C MET A 26 -3.21 15.27 16.91
N PHE A 27 -3.46 16.52 17.32
CA PHE A 27 -4.06 17.57 16.50
C PHE A 27 -3.04 18.70 16.31
N PRO A 28 -2.54 18.95 15.08
CA PRO A 28 -1.57 20.00 14.86
C PRO A 28 -2.15 21.41 15.07
N SER A 29 -1.37 22.28 15.71
CA SER A 29 -1.81 23.60 16.17
C SER A 29 -0.94 24.76 15.67
N ASP A 30 0.33 24.50 15.37
CA ASP A 30 1.27 25.49 14.85
C ASP A 30 1.40 25.34 13.33
N TRP A 31 0.88 26.31 12.57
CA TRP A 31 0.81 26.22 11.12
C TRP A 31 1.55 27.36 10.43
N GLN A 32 2.42 26.98 9.48
CA GLN A 32 3.20 27.92 8.67
C GLN A 32 2.79 27.85 7.19
N ILE A 33 2.48 29.00 6.60
CA ILE A 33 2.12 29.13 5.18
C ILE A 33 3.39 29.16 4.32
N VAL A 34 3.36 28.45 3.19
CA VAL A 34 4.38 28.45 2.15
C VAL A 34 3.71 28.61 0.78
N ASP A 35 4.19 29.57 0.01
CA ASP A 35 3.76 29.82 -1.38
C ASP A 35 4.89 29.44 -2.33
N GLN A 36 4.70 28.36 -3.08
CA GLN A 36 5.59 27.96 -4.18
C GLN A 36 5.08 28.42 -5.54
N GLY A 37 3.77 28.62 -5.66
CA GLY A 37 3.15 29.20 -6.85
C GLY A 37 3.59 30.66 -7.03
N ASP A 38 3.86 31.03 -8.27
CA ASP A 38 4.34 32.35 -8.67
C ASP A 38 3.26 33.20 -9.38
N GLN A 39 2.06 32.64 -9.57
CA GLN A 39 0.93 33.26 -10.24
C GLN A 39 -0.29 33.35 -9.31
N ASP A 40 -1.05 34.44 -9.44
CA ASP A 40 -2.29 34.71 -8.70
C ASP A 40 -2.19 34.59 -7.15
N GLY A 41 -0.99 34.79 -6.61
CA GLY A 41 -0.69 34.85 -5.18
C GLY A 41 -0.74 36.26 -4.58
N PRO A 42 -0.48 36.41 -3.27
CA PRO A 42 -0.13 35.35 -2.32
C PRO A 42 -1.33 34.48 -1.94
N SER A 43 -1.09 33.43 -1.15
CA SER A 43 -2.18 32.65 -0.56
C SER A 43 -3.00 33.43 0.45
N LEU A 44 -4.26 33.02 0.62
CA LEU A 44 -5.15 33.52 1.64
C LEU A 44 -5.75 32.36 2.43
N TRP A 45 -5.06 32.00 3.51
CA TRP A 45 -5.48 30.97 4.46
C TRP A 45 -6.18 31.57 5.68
N GLN A 46 -7.32 31.02 6.07
CA GLN A 46 -8.12 31.47 7.21
C GLN A 46 -8.71 30.29 7.98
N TYR A 47 -8.74 30.39 9.30
CA TYR A 47 -9.42 29.43 10.16
C TYR A 47 -10.76 30.00 10.63
N ASP A 48 -11.86 29.32 10.29
CA ASP A 48 -13.21 29.66 10.78
C ASP A 48 -13.91 28.40 11.27
N ARG A 49 -14.42 28.43 12.52
CA ARG A 49 -15.27 27.38 13.10
C ARG A 49 -14.81 25.94 12.87
N GLY A 50 -13.52 25.66 13.04
CA GLY A 50 -12.97 24.30 12.89
C GLY A 50 -12.53 23.94 11.48
N VAL A 51 -12.59 24.88 10.53
CA VAL A 51 -12.25 24.66 9.12
C VAL A 51 -11.15 25.61 8.70
N TRP A 52 -10.08 25.08 8.12
CA TRP A 52 -9.10 25.84 7.36
C TRP A 52 -9.63 26.09 5.95
N ASN A 53 -9.58 27.33 5.50
CA ASN A 53 -10.07 27.78 4.20
C ASN A 53 -8.90 28.44 3.46
N GLN A 54 -8.63 27.98 2.24
CA GLN A 54 -7.74 28.67 1.31
C GLN A 54 -8.59 29.19 0.14
N THR A 55 -8.44 30.48 -0.16
CA THR A 55 -9.37 31.21 -1.04
C THR A 55 -8.72 32.01 -2.16
N SER A 56 -7.39 31.96 -2.29
CA SER A 56 -6.71 32.57 -3.43
C SER A 56 -6.57 31.60 -4.59
N ASN A 57 -6.34 32.12 -5.79
CA ASN A 57 -6.13 31.30 -6.97
C ASN A 57 -4.66 30.91 -7.17
N ILE A 58 -3.82 30.94 -6.13
CA ILE A 58 -2.37 30.83 -6.31
C ILE A 58 -1.96 29.51 -6.97
N PHE A 59 -1.15 29.60 -8.03
CA PHE A 59 -0.61 28.46 -8.75
C PHE A 59 0.76 28.79 -9.36
N GLY A 60 1.38 27.80 -9.95
CA GLY A 60 2.60 27.94 -10.74
C GLY A 60 2.86 26.70 -11.59
N GLY A 61 3.95 26.73 -12.34
CA GLY A 61 4.30 25.67 -13.28
C GLY A 61 3.40 25.64 -14.52
N GLN A 62 3.58 24.62 -15.35
CA GLN A 62 2.86 24.50 -16.62
C GLN A 62 1.42 23.99 -16.43
N GLN A 63 0.48 24.65 -17.12
CA GLN A 63 -0.94 24.30 -17.11
C GLN A 63 -1.22 23.15 -18.10
N GLY A 64 -0.96 21.91 -17.69
CA GLY A 64 -1.31 20.69 -18.41
C GLY A 64 -1.64 19.53 -17.48
N THR A 65 -2.35 18.52 -17.96
CA THR A 65 -2.75 17.32 -17.19
C THR A 65 -1.60 16.35 -16.95
N SER A 66 -0.63 16.30 -17.89
CA SER A 66 0.50 15.37 -17.87
C SER A 66 1.66 15.78 -16.96
N LEU A 67 1.64 17.00 -16.42
CA LEU A 67 2.77 17.56 -15.67
C LEU A 67 2.53 17.50 -14.16
N PRO A 68 3.41 16.84 -13.38
CA PRO A 68 3.16 16.55 -11.97
C PRO A 68 3.61 17.65 -11.01
N GLU A 69 4.33 18.69 -11.43
CA GLU A 69 5.04 19.61 -10.54
C GLU A 69 4.08 20.40 -9.64
N LYS A 70 3.12 21.09 -10.25
CA LYS A 70 2.04 21.84 -9.57
C LYS A 70 2.51 22.61 -8.32
N PRO A 71 3.45 23.57 -8.43
CA PRO A 71 3.82 24.41 -7.30
C PRO A 71 2.66 25.34 -6.94
N GLY A 72 2.12 25.20 -5.72
CA GLY A 72 0.92 25.89 -5.26
C GLY A 72 1.15 26.58 -3.92
N THR A 73 0.19 26.49 -3.02
CA THR A 73 0.34 26.92 -1.63
C THR A 73 0.08 25.77 -0.68
N PHE A 74 0.73 25.78 0.47
CA PHE A 74 0.47 24.81 1.53
C PHE A 74 0.71 25.39 2.92
N MET A 75 0.03 24.82 3.91
CA MET A 75 0.23 25.10 5.32
C MET A 75 0.91 23.91 6.00
N VAL A 76 2.14 24.07 6.45
CA VAL A 76 2.91 23.05 7.17
C VAL A 76 2.56 23.09 8.65
N ALA A 77 2.20 21.94 9.22
CA ALA A 77 2.05 21.75 10.66
C ALA A 77 3.43 21.63 11.32
N MET A 78 3.92 22.73 11.89
CA MET A 78 5.28 22.83 12.43
C MET A 78 5.49 21.98 13.69
N ASP A 79 4.42 21.74 14.44
CA ASP A 79 4.42 20.85 15.61
C ASP A 79 4.22 19.37 15.24
N SER A 80 3.98 19.03 13.96
CA SER A 80 3.89 17.64 13.52
C SER A 80 5.25 16.99 13.29
N ASP A 81 5.31 15.69 13.60
CA ASP A 81 6.37 14.76 13.19
C ASP A 81 5.72 13.40 12.93
N PHE A 82 5.50 13.10 11.65
CA PHE A 82 4.82 11.90 11.18
C PHE A 82 5.82 10.97 10.52
N SER A 83 5.98 9.77 11.09
CA SER A 83 6.68 8.66 10.45
C SER A 83 5.67 7.62 9.96
N ASP A 84 4.99 6.96 10.90
CA ASP A 84 4.30 5.69 10.71
C ASP A 84 2.97 5.70 11.50
N GLY A 85 1.89 5.21 10.89
CA GLY A 85 0.53 5.38 11.38
C GLY A 85 -0.41 5.94 10.32
N SER A 86 -1.49 6.57 10.76
CA SER A 86 -2.50 7.17 9.90
C SER A 86 -2.57 8.68 10.11
N VAL A 87 -2.66 9.42 9.01
CA VAL A 87 -3.06 10.83 8.98
C VAL A 87 -4.45 10.90 8.41
N LEU A 88 -5.42 11.35 9.20
CA LEU A 88 -6.81 11.49 8.77
C LEU A 88 -7.15 12.96 8.61
N LEU A 89 -7.89 13.30 7.55
CA LEU A 89 -8.48 14.62 7.37
C LEU A 89 -9.74 14.56 6.50
N SER A 90 -10.62 15.55 6.67
CA SER A 90 -11.70 15.80 5.72
C SER A 90 -11.34 16.99 4.83
N LEU A 91 -11.56 16.85 3.51
CA LEU A 91 -11.36 17.95 2.56
C LEU A 91 -12.54 18.11 1.60
N VAL A 92 -12.76 19.34 1.12
CA VAL A 92 -13.78 19.67 0.09
C VAL A 92 -13.33 20.88 -0.73
N SER A 93 -13.77 20.96 -1.97
CA SER A 93 -13.65 22.15 -2.82
C SER A 93 -14.90 22.34 -3.68
N ASP A 94 -15.28 23.59 -3.94
CA ASP A 94 -16.32 23.99 -4.92
C ASP A 94 -15.72 24.37 -6.30
N ASP A 95 -14.39 24.40 -6.37
CA ASP A 95 -13.54 24.58 -7.54
C ASP A 95 -13.18 23.22 -8.17
N ASP A 96 -12.57 23.19 -9.35
CA ASP A 96 -12.12 21.97 -10.03
C ASP A 96 -10.59 21.76 -10.07
N ASP A 97 -9.81 22.68 -9.50
CA ASP A 97 -8.35 22.59 -9.44
C ASP A 97 -7.80 21.86 -8.19
N GLY A 98 -6.48 21.84 -8.00
CA GLY A 98 -5.79 20.92 -7.09
C GLY A 98 -6.05 21.14 -5.59
N ILE A 99 -6.37 20.06 -4.87
CA ILE A 99 -6.49 20.00 -3.40
C ILE A 99 -5.86 18.71 -2.86
N GLY A 100 -5.24 18.73 -1.68
CA GLY A 100 -4.67 17.52 -1.09
C GLY A 100 -3.86 17.72 0.17
N ILE A 101 -2.94 16.79 0.41
CA ILE A 101 -2.09 16.72 1.59
C ILE A 101 -0.65 16.36 1.22
N MET A 102 0.29 16.94 1.94
CA MET A 102 1.71 16.55 1.94
C MET A 102 2.04 15.89 3.27
N PHE A 103 2.94 14.92 3.24
CA PHE A 103 3.33 14.16 4.42
C PHE A 103 4.79 13.73 4.30
N ARG A 104 5.40 13.44 5.45
CA ARG A 104 6.86 13.28 5.59
C ARG A 104 7.61 14.46 4.96
N TYR A 105 7.06 15.67 5.12
CA TYR A 105 7.61 16.92 4.61
C TYR A 105 8.87 17.29 5.39
N GLN A 106 10.00 17.37 4.70
CA GLN A 106 11.27 17.81 5.27
C GLN A 106 11.49 19.29 4.99
N ASP A 107 11.29 19.69 3.73
CA ASP A 107 11.42 21.06 3.25
C ASP A 107 10.66 21.24 1.92
N ALA A 108 10.73 22.43 1.34
CA ALA A 108 10.04 22.80 0.10
C ALA A 108 10.49 21.99 -1.14
N SER A 109 11.55 21.20 -1.06
CA SER A 109 12.10 20.37 -2.13
C SER A 109 12.03 18.87 -1.83
N ASN A 110 11.57 18.47 -0.64
CA ASN A 110 11.66 17.10 -0.14
C ASN A 110 10.39 16.69 0.63
N TYR A 111 9.47 15.99 -0.03
CA TYR A 111 8.19 15.53 0.56
C TYR A 111 7.45 14.51 -0.33
N TYR A 112 6.45 13.84 0.24
CA TYR A 112 5.37 13.22 -0.53
C TYR A 112 4.15 14.14 -0.62
N ARG A 113 3.41 14.07 -1.72
CA ARG A 113 2.15 14.80 -1.91
C ARG A 113 1.10 13.92 -2.57
N PHE A 114 -0.01 13.75 -1.88
CA PHE A 114 -1.25 13.28 -2.49
C PHE A 114 -2.14 14.47 -2.86
N SER A 115 -2.68 14.49 -4.07
CA SER A 115 -3.58 15.55 -4.51
C SER A 115 -4.61 15.04 -5.51
N MET A 116 -5.77 15.69 -5.53
CA MET A 116 -6.86 15.45 -6.47
C MET A 116 -7.12 16.72 -7.27
N ASP A 117 -7.39 16.55 -8.56
CA ASP A 117 -7.67 17.64 -9.49
C ASP A 117 -8.74 17.17 -10.47
N ARG A 118 -9.89 17.85 -10.46
CA ARG A 118 -11.05 17.47 -11.26
C ARG A 118 -10.89 17.93 -12.70
N GLN A 119 -10.36 19.13 -12.94
CA GLN A 119 -10.15 19.68 -14.28
C GLN A 119 -9.17 18.80 -15.09
N ARG A 120 -8.12 18.34 -14.43
CA ARG A 120 -7.05 17.52 -15.00
C ARG A 120 -7.26 16.03 -14.85
N LYS A 121 -8.32 15.64 -14.15
CA LYS A 121 -8.78 14.26 -13.96
C LYS A 121 -7.68 13.39 -13.39
N TYR A 122 -7.21 13.73 -12.19
CA TYR A 122 -6.34 12.83 -11.47
C TYR A 122 -6.63 12.79 -9.97
N ARG A 123 -6.35 11.63 -9.39
CA ARG A 123 -5.92 11.47 -8.00
C ARG A 123 -4.52 10.92 -8.05
N ARG A 124 -3.56 11.64 -7.48
CA ARG A 124 -2.14 11.40 -7.75
C ARG A 124 -1.33 11.49 -6.48
N LEU A 125 -0.51 10.47 -6.27
CA LEU A 125 0.56 10.47 -5.29
C LEU A 125 1.89 10.69 -6.01
N VAL A 126 2.64 11.70 -5.56
CA VAL A 126 3.98 12.00 -6.04
C VAL A 126 4.98 12.02 -4.88
N LYS A 127 6.24 11.81 -5.21
CA LYS A 127 7.36 12.26 -4.38
C LYS A 127 8.07 13.44 -5.03
N VAL A 128 8.63 14.30 -4.20
CA VAL A 128 9.51 15.40 -4.61
C VAL A 128 10.81 15.21 -3.87
N VAL A 129 11.91 15.01 -4.61
CA VAL A 129 13.27 14.82 -4.06
C VAL A 129 14.18 15.82 -4.74
N ASP A 130 14.81 16.69 -3.96
CA ASP A 130 15.62 17.80 -4.47
C ASP A 130 14.88 18.64 -5.53
N GLY A 131 13.57 18.83 -5.34
CA GLY A 131 12.69 19.57 -6.25
C GLY A 131 12.25 18.79 -7.50
N ILE A 132 12.74 17.57 -7.71
CA ILE A 132 12.36 16.72 -8.83
C ILE A 132 11.11 15.93 -8.47
N VAL A 133 10.03 16.15 -9.22
CA VAL A 133 8.74 15.48 -8.99
C VAL A 133 8.66 14.15 -9.75
N THR A 134 8.33 13.07 -9.04
CA THR A 134 8.10 11.74 -9.60
C THR A 134 6.70 11.27 -9.23
N VAL A 135 5.91 10.86 -10.22
CA VAL A 135 4.60 10.21 -9.98
C VAL A 135 4.83 8.80 -9.47
N LEU A 136 4.28 8.48 -8.30
CA LEU A 136 4.34 7.16 -7.70
C LEU A 136 3.12 6.32 -8.09
N ALA A 137 1.94 6.92 -8.07
CA ALA A 137 0.71 6.32 -8.53
C ALA A 137 -0.32 7.39 -8.91
N GLU A 138 -1.19 7.07 -9.86
CA GLU A 138 -2.34 7.90 -10.19
C GLU A 138 -3.50 7.07 -10.75
N ASP A 139 -4.69 7.63 -10.66
CA ASP A 139 -5.87 7.23 -11.44
C ASP A 139 -6.59 8.48 -11.96
N ALA A 140 -7.60 8.26 -12.81
CA ALA A 140 -8.32 9.33 -13.50
C ALA A 140 -9.69 9.68 -12.88
N LEU A 141 -9.96 9.30 -11.64
CA LEU A 141 -11.24 9.59 -10.98
C LEU A 141 -11.28 11.07 -10.56
N GLU A 142 -12.41 11.70 -10.85
CA GLU A 142 -12.68 13.09 -10.48
C GLU A 142 -13.29 13.17 -9.08
N TYR A 143 -12.94 14.19 -8.31
CA TYR A 143 -13.71 14.51 -7.11
C TYR A 143 -14.98 15.31 -7.47
N GLU A 144 -16.00 15.18 -6.64
CA GLU A 144 -17.27 15.90 -6.76
C GLU A 144 -17.17 17.22 -6.01
N LYS A 145 -17.51 18.31 -6.68
CA LYS A 145 -17.48 19.65 -6.08
C LYS A 145 -18.53 19.77 -4.98
N GLY A 146 -18.17 20.38 -3.86
CA GLY A 146 -19.01 20.53 -2.68
C GLY A 146 -19.19 19.25 -1.84
N ARG A 147 -18.58 18.12 -2.24
CA ARG A 147 -18.60 16.87 -1.47
C ARG A 147 -17.38 16.80 -0.53
N TRP A 148 -17.65 16.55 0.75
CA TRP A 148 -16.60 16.20 1.71
C TRP A 148 -16.08 14.79 1.45
N TYR A 149 -14.76 14.67 1.38
CA TYR A 149 -14.03 13.41 1.30
C TYR A 149 -13.28 13.18 2.61
N GLU A 150 -13.39 11.97 3.15
CA GLU A 150 -12.50 11.51 4.22
C GLU A 150 -11.25 10.93 3.56
N VAL A 151 -10.11 11.56 3.79
CA VAL A 151 -8.80 11.12 3.29
C VAL A 151 -7.99 10.58 4.46
N GLU A 152 -7.40 9.40 4.27
CA GLU A 152 -6.42 8.81 5.17
C GLU A 152 -5.13 8.53 4.39
N ILE A 153 -4.01 9.03 4.90
CA ILE A 153 -2.67 8.60 4.50
C ILE A 153 -2.17 7.64 5.56
N LYS A 154 -2.09 6.36 5.22
CA LYS A 154 -1.58 5.34 6.12
C LYS A 154 -0.19 4.92 5.68
N THR A 155 0.75 4.92 6.62
CA THR A 155 2.14 4.53 6.36
C THR A 155 2.60 3.48 7.35
N GLU A 156 3.31 2.48 6.84
CA GLU A 156 3.99 1.44 7.63
C GLU A 156 5.35 1.16 7.00
N GLY A 157 6.39 1.74 7.60
CA GLY A 157 7.74 1.80 7.05
C GLY A 157 7.75 2.55 5.72
N TYR A 158 7.78 1.80 4.62
CA TYR A 158 7.88 2.35 3.26
C TYR A 158 6.59 2.21 2.46
N VAL A 159 5.61 1.49 3.01
CA VAL A 159 4.29 1.35 2.39
C VAL A 159 3.51 2.62 2.64
N ILE A 160 2.87 3.14 1.60
CA ILE A 160 1.98 4.29 1.65
C ILE A 160 0.66 3.88 0.99
N ASP A 161 -0.39 3.85 1.80
CA ASP A 161 -1.76 3.72 1.35
C ASP A 161 -2.42 5.10 1.36
N VAL A 162 -2.99 5.47 0.22
CA VAL A 162 -3.94 6.58 0.13
C VAL A 162 -5.33 5.99 0.16
N ILE A 163 -6.10 6.36 1.17
CA ILE A 163 -7.44 5.87 1.42
C ILE A 163 -8.41 7.04 1.27
N ILE A 164 -9.49 6.83 0.54
CA ILE A 164 -10.59 7.79 0.42
C ILE A 164 -11.90 7.08 0.77
N ASP A 165 -12.65 7.66 1.71
CA ASP A 165 -13.93 7.15 2.19
C ASP A 165 -13.84 5.65 2.60
N GLY A 166 -12.75 5.29 3.29
CA GLY A 166 -12.47 3.93 3.78
C GLY A 166 -12.00 2.94 2.72
N ARG A 167 -11.73 3.37 1.48
CA ARG A 167 -11.18 2.51 0.41
C ARG A 167 -9.77 2.92 0.04
N VAL A 168 -8.84 1.96 0.02
CA VAL A 168 -7.50 2.17 -0.56
C VAL A 168 -7.67 2.47 -2.06
N ILE A 169 -7.21 3.63 -2.50
CA ILE A 169 -7.26 4.06 -3.89
C ILE A 169 -5.89 4.01 -4.57
N LEU A 170 -4.81 4.19 -3.82
CA LEU A 170 -3.43 4.10 -4.29
C LEU A 170 -2.62 3.38 -3.21
N HIS A 171 -1.83 2.39 -3.63
CA HIS A 171 -0.91 1.64 -2.78
C HIS A 171 0.48 1.68 -3.41
N VAL A 172 1.45 2.25 -2.70
CA VAL A 172 2.83 2.35 -3.18
C VAL A 172 3.82 1.95 -2.11
N THR A 173 5.03 1.58 -2.53
CA THR A 173 6.17 1.44 -1.63
C THR A 173 7.27 2.39 -2.10
N ASP A 174 7.68 3.32 -1.23
CA ASP A 174 8.74 4.30 -1.52
C ASP A 174 9.59 4.60 -0.27
N ARG A 175 10.89 4.84 -0.47
CA ARG A 175 11.91 4.90 0.60
C ARG A 175 12.58 6.26 0.74
N ASN A 176 12.08 7.28 0.05
CA ASN A 176 12.77 8.55 0.00
C ASN A 176 12.68 9.33 1.33
N PHE A 177 11.58 9.20 2.06
CA PHE A 177 11.37 9.88 3.34
C PHE A 177 10.78 8.91 4.36
N ASP A 178 11.39 8.83 5.55
CA ASP A 178 10.99 7.92 6.65
C ASP A 178 10.15 8.62 7.72
N SER A 179 10.28 9.95 7.82
CA SER A 179 9.46 10.80 8.68
C SER A 179 9.40 12.22 8.13
N GLY A 180 8.66 13.11 8.80
CA GLY A 180 8.63 14.54 8.51
C GLY A 180 7.26 15.13 8.85
N LYS A 181 7.07 16.39 8.47
CA LYS A 181 5.85 17.15 8.81
C LYS A 181 4.68 16.81 7.90
N LEU A 182 3.51 17.28 8.28
CA LEU A 182 2.32 17.30 7.44
C LEU A 182 2.09 18.69 6.88
N ALA A 183 1.48 18.78 5.70
CA ALA A 183 0.97 20.04 5.18
C ALA A 183 -0.33 19.89 4.40
N LEU A 184 -1.23 20.87 4.54
CA LEU A 184 -2.45 20.98 3.72
C LEU A 184 -2.10 21.68 2.41
N TYR A 185 -2.52 21.16 1.27
CA TYR A 185 -2.04 21.61 -0.05
C TYR A 185 -3.17 22.04 -0.99
N CYS A 186 -2.96 23.15 -1.70
CA CYS A 186 -3.83 23.69 -2.74
C CYS A 186 -3.04 24.21 -3.94
N TRP A 187 -3.62 24.13 -5.12
CA TRP A 187 -3.04 24.66 -6.36
C TRP A 187 -4.15 25.18 -7.26
N GLY A 188 -4.14 26.47 -7.58
CA GLY A 188 -5.13 27.10 -8.46
C GLY A 188 -6.57 26.97 -7.99
N ASN A 189 -6.80 26.64 -6.71
CA ASN A 189 -8.11 26.26 -6.21
C ASN A 189 -8.60 27.30 -5.22
N THR A 190 -9.66 28.03 -5.55
CA THR A 190 -10.14 29.17 -4.75
C THR A 190 -11.08 28.80 -3.60
N SER A 191 -11.29 27.51 -3.34
CA SER A 191 -12.30 27.05 -2.38
C SER A 191 -11.89 25.80 -1.59
N CYS A 192 -10.58 25.61 -1.46
CA CYS A 192 -10.00 24.57 -0.62
C CYS A 192 -10.45 24.70 0.84
N ARG A 193 -11.04 23.63 1.39
CA ARG A 193 -11.42 23.56 2.81
C ARG A 193 -11.00 22.25 3.45
N PHE A 194 -10.47 22.34 4.67
CA PHE A 194 -9.95 21.20 5.44
C PHE A 194 -10.45 21.24 6.88
N ARG A 195 -10.76 20.07 7.46
CA ARG A 195 -11.10 19.92 8.87
C ARG A 195 -10.72 18.53 9.38
N ASP A 196 -10.89 18.32 10.68
CA ASP A 196 -10.72 17.02 11.34
C ASP A 196 -9.33 16.38 11.12
N VAL A 197 -8.27 17.21 11.00
CA VAL A 197 -6.89 16.76 10.80
C VAL A 197 -6.37 16.08 12.07
N LYS A 198 -5.99 14.80 11.96
CA LYS A 198 -5.56 13.95 13.07
C LYS A 198 -4.37 13.09 12.67
N ILE A 199 -3.46 12.86 13.61
CA ILE A 199 -2.38 11.88 13.48
C ILE A 199 -2.62 10.76 14.51
N GLU A 200 -2.64 9.53 14.02
CA GLU A 200 -2.79 8.31 14.80
C GLU A 200 -1.54 7.45 14.59
N PRO A 201 -0.63 7.34 15.56
CA PRO A 201 0.57 6.52 15.43
C PRO A 201 0.23 5.04 15.25
N LEU A 202 1.12 4.30 14.57
CA LEU A 202 1.04 2.84 14.52
C LEU A 202 1.02 2.25 15.94
N SER A 203 -0.08 1.60 16.33
CA SER A 203 -0.20 0.98 17.64
C SER A 203 0.77 -0.20 17.75
N ARG A 204 1.74 -0.12 18.66
CA ARG A 204 2.59 -1.27 18.98
C ARG A 204 1.75 -2.27 19.77
N ALA A 205 1.51 -3.45 19.21
CA ALA A 205 1.04 -4.58 19.99
C ALA A 205 2.08 -4.89 21.08
N VAL A 206 1.78 -4.57 22.33
CA VAL A 206 2.59 -4.97 23.47
C VAL A 206 2.39 -6.48 23.65
N SER A 207 3.42 -7.27 23.35
CA SER A 207 3.48 -8.66 23.79
C SER A 207 3.68 -8.66 25.31
N GLU A 208 2.61 -8.88 26.06
CA GLU A 208 2.69 -9.22 27.49
C GLU A 208 3.24 -10.65 27.61
N ASN A 209 4.55 -10.78 27.76
CA ASN A 209 5.15 -11.98 28.37
C ASN A 209 5.25 -11.75 29.88
N THR A 210 4.23 -12.16 30.61
CA THR A 210 4.29 -12.27 32.08
C THR A 210 5.20 -13.46 32.44
N PRO A 211 6.26 -13.28 33.26
CA PRO A 211 7.04 -14.40 33.78
C PRO A 211 6.19 -15.20 34.76
N SER A 212 6.01 -16.50 34.50
CA SER A 212 5.46 -17.43 35.49
C SER A 212 6.55 -17.76 36.51
N ASP A 213 6.42 -17.19 37.71
CA ASP A 213 7.17 -17.60 38.89
C ASP A 213 6.79 -19.03 39.29
N LYS A 214 7.78 -19.91 39.39
CA LYS A 214 7.72 -21.21 40.05
C LYS A 214 7.93 -21.04 41.55
N ALA A 215 7.03 -21.59 42.36
CA ALA A 215 7.30 -21.97 43.76
C ALA A 215 6.42 -23.15 44.23
N GLY A 216 7.09 -24.22 44.71
CA GLY A 216 6.67 -25.29 45.67
C GLY A 216 5.36 -26.07 45.44
N GLY A 217 5.31 -27.42 45.36
CA GLY A 217 5.60 -28.40 46.44
C GLY A 217 4.42 -28.44 47.44
N THR A 218 3.74 -29.53 47.83
CA THR A 218 4.04 -30.98 47.95
C THR A 218 2.74 -31.79 48.24
N ASP A 219 2.79 -33.10 48.00
CA ASP A 219 2.20 -34.22 48.77
C ASP A 219 0.68 -34.59 48.78
N ASN A 220 0.43 -35.74 48.13
CA ASN A 220 -0.06 -37.03 48.68
C ASN A 220 -1.56 -37.41 48.87
N LEU A 221 -1.80 -38.70 48.52
CA LEU A 221 -2.86 -39.67 48.91
C LEU A 221 -4.22 -39.55 48.19
N ALA A 222 -4.94 -40.61 47.81
CA ALA A 222 -4.75 -42.08 47.71
C ALA A 222 -5.90 -42.69 46.86
N ALA A 223 -5.67 -43.92 46.32
CA ALA A 223 -6.54 -45.13 46.14
C ALA A 223 -8.05 -44.98 45.85
N ASP A 224 -8.81 -45.82 45.12
CA ASP A 224 -8.80 -47.15 44.47
C ASP A 224 -9.95 -47.09 43.43
N GLY A 225 -9.93 -47.80 42.30
CA GLY A 225 -10.46 -49.18 42.22
C GLY A 225 -11.52 -49.35 41.11
N ASP A 226 -11.17 -50.16 40.11
CA ASP A 226 -11.94 -51.19 39.40
C ASP A 226 -13.27 -50.91 38.62
N THR A 227 -13.13 -51.06 37.29
CA THR A 227 -13.82 -52.00 36.37
C THR A 227 -15.32 -51.99 35.97
N HIS A 228 -15.49 -52.36 34.68
CA HIS A 228 -16.56 -53.11 34.00
C HIS A 228 -17.76 -52.40 33.32
N GLN A 229 -17.60 -52.28 31.99
CA GLN A 229 -18.44 -52.77 30.86
C GLN A 229 -19.97 -52.98 30.95
N HIS A 230 -20.62 -52.46 29.90
CA HIS A 230 -21.75 -52.95 29.07
C HIS A 230 -23.22 -52.98 29.60
N GLU A 231 -24.01 -52.07 28.98
CA GLU A 231 -25.29 -52.28 28.27
C GLU A 231 -26.61 -52.48 29.06
N ILE A 232 -27.61 -51.61 28.80
CA ILE A 232 -28.95 -51.90 28.21
C ILE A 232 -29.82 -50.60 28.13
N LYS A 233 -30.54 -50.47 27.01
CA LYS A 233 -31.40 -49.36 26.50
C LYS A 233 -32.55 -48.90 27.42
N PRO A 234 -33.17 -47.75 27.08
CA PRO A 234 -34.57 -47.80 26.63
C PRO A 234 -34.92 -46.98 25.37
N ARG A 235 -35.84 -47.53 24.56
CA ARG A 235 -36.79 -46.80 23.68
C ARG A 235 -37.79 -46.07 24.62
N GLY A 236 -38.39 -44.93 24.33
CA GLY A 236 -38.42 -44.02 23.20
C GLY A 236 -39.50 -42.96 23.50
N ASN A 237 -39.43 -41.81 22.84
CA ASN A 237 -40.58 -41.10 22.26
C ASN A 237 -40.07 -39.86 21.52
N GLU A 238 -40.27 -39.91 20.20
CA GLU A 238 -39.98 -38.86 19.25
C GLU A 238 -40.96 -37.69 19.40
N ALA A 239 -40.46 -36.46 19.27
CA ALA A 239 -41.13 -35.39 18.53
C ALA A 239 -40.15 -34.22 18.24
N LEU A 240 -39.77 -34.12 16.97
CA LEU A 240 -39.52 -32.88 16.21
C LEU A 240 -38.40 -31.93 16.69
N ARG A 241 -37.13 -32.21 16.36
CA ARG A 241 -36.10 -31.17 16.13
C ARG A 241 -35.10 -31.60 15.05
N ALA A 242 -34.74 -30.62 14.23
CA ALA A 242 -33.93 -30.70 13.02
C ALA A 242 -32.58 -31.41 13.16
N ASP A 243 -32.15 -32.08 12.10
CA ASP A 243 -30.80 -32.61 11.89
C ASP A 243 -29.72 -31.53 12.10
N PRO A 244 -28.74 -31.72 13.01
CA PRO A 244 -27.47 -31.01 12.96
C PRO A 244 -26.49 -31.86 12.16
N GLY A 245 -26.79 -32.04 10.87
CA GLY A 245 -25.88 -32.60 9.88
C GLY A 245 -25.28 -31.50 9.02
N SER A 246 -24.67 -30.48 9.64
CA SER A 246 -23.85 -29.51 8.90
C SER A 246 -22.41 -29.69 9.32
N ASN A 247 -21.71 -30.51 8.53
CA ASN A 247 -20.28 -30.42 8.38
C ASN A 247 -20.01 -28.97 7.92
N ALA A 248 -19.67 -28.10 8.85
CA ALA A 248 -19.25 -26.74 8.53
C ALA A 248 -18.00 -26.88 7.67
N ALA A 249 -18.18 -26.75 6.36
CA ALA A 249 -17.10 -26.61 5.43
C ALA A 249 -16.29 -25.40 5.89
N GLN A 250 -15.14 -25.70 6.51
CA GLN A 250 -14.04 -24.75 6.64
C GLN A 250 -13.89 -24.09 5.28
N PRO A 251 -13.87 -22.75 5.18
CA PRO A 251 -13.54 -22.10 3.93
C PRO A 251 -12.18 -22.64 3.51
N ALA A 252 -12.16 -23.39 2.41
CA ALA A 252 -10.95 -23.84 1.78
C ALA A 252 -10.13 -22.58 1.55
N GLN A 253 -9.00 -22.46 2.25
CA GLN A 253 -8.00 -21.45 1.96
C GLN A 253 -7.56 -21.71 0.53
N THR A 254 -8.11 -20.95 -0.41
CA THR A 254 -7.55 -20.83 -1.75
C THR A 254 -6.16 -20.24 -1.54
N SER A 255 -5.14 -21.10 -1.57
CA SER A 255 -3.75 -20.69 -1.59
C SER A 255 -3.55 -19.89 -2.88
N GLU A 256 -3.56 -18.56 -2.76
CA GLU A 256 -2.97 -17.68 -3.77
C GLU A 256 -1.63 -18.30 -4.22
N PRO A 257 -1.36 -18.41 -5.53
CA PRO A 257 -0.12 -19.00 -6.00
C PRO A 257 1.06 -18.22 -5.40
N ALA A 258 1.89 -18.92 -4.63
CA ALA A 258 3.01 -18.30 -3.93
C ALA A 258 3.90 -17.53 -4.92
N TYR A 259 4.18 -16.26 -4.60
CA TYR A 259 5.02 -15.40 -5.42
C TYR A 259 6.36 -16.07 -5.76
N ILE A 260 6.69 -16.09 -7.06
CA ILE A 260 7.93 -16.66 -7.57
C ILE A 260 8.85 -15.51 -7.95
N ILE A 261 10.00 -15.45 -7.28
CA ILE A 261 11.05 -14.47 -7.52
C ILE A 261 11.54 -14.56 -8.96
N GLY A 262 11.90 -13.44 -9.58
CA GLY A 262 12.92 -13.53 -10.60
C GLY A 262 13.53 -12.22 -11.07
N PRO A 263 14.18 -12.21 -12.25
CA PRO A 263 15.09 -11.13 -12.60
C PRO A 263 14.44 -9.75 -12.58
N GLY A 264 15.15 -8.80 -11.98
CA GLY A 264 14.67 -7.43 -11.75
C GLY A 264 14.01 -7.22 -10.39
N ASP A 265 13.64 -8.29 -9.66
CA ASP A 265 13.14 -8.14 -8.29
C ASP A 265 14.21 -7.61 -7.35
N ILE A 266 13.78 -6.92 -6.31
CA ILE A 266 14.63 -6.44 -5.24
C ILE A 266 14.20 -7.16 -3.98
N LEU A 267 15.13 -7.91 -3.39
CA LEU A 267 14.93 -8.64 -2.15
C LEU A 267 15.69 -7.93 -1.04
N GLU A 268 15.07 -7.74 0.12
CA GLU A 268 15.80 -7.46 1.35
C GLU A 268 16.03 -8.78 2.08
N VAL A 269 17.29 -9.01 2.41
CA VAL A 269 17.74 -10.12 3.23
C VAL A 269 18.25 -9.53 4.53
N SER A 270 17.73 -9.98 5.67
CA SER A 270 18.27 -9.65 6.98
C SER A 270 18.55 -10.91 7.77
N VAL A 271 19.58 -10.83 8.63
CA VAL A 271 19.95 -11.92 9.55
C VAL A 271 19.79 -11.37 10.96
N TRP A 272 19.01 -12.06 11.79
CA TRP A 272 18.72 -11.61 13.16
C TRP A 272 20.01 -11.35 13.95
N ARG A 273 20.06 -10.23 14.68
CA ARG A 273 21.22 -9.74 15.46
C ARG A 273 22.48 -9.44 14.66
N ASP A 274 22.40 -9.42 13.33
CA ASP A 274 23.51 -9.02 12.47
C ASP A 274 23.04 -7.95 11.47
N GLU A 275 23.07 -6.70 11.91
CA GLU A 275 22.70 -5.55 11.08
C GLU A 275 23.63 -5.39 9.87
N ALA A 276 24.90 -5.83 9.96
CA ALA A 276 25.85 -5.76 8.86
C ALA A 276 25.48 -6.69 7.70
N LEU A 277 24.72 -7.75 8.00
CA LEU A 277 24.16 -8.69 7.03
C LEU A 277 22.76 -8.31 6.54
N THR A 278 22.20 -7.17 6.95
CA THR A 278 21.01 -6.61 6.29
C THR A 278 21.41 -6.00 4.94
N LYS A 279 20.97 -6.63 3.84
CA LYS A 279 21.28 -6.22 2.47
C LYS A 279 20.04 -6.18 1.59
N GLN A 280 20.03 -5.22 0.68
CA GLN A 280 19.07 -5.18 -0.41
C GLN A 280 19.76 -5.62 -1.68
N LEU A 281 19.22 -6.66 -2.29
CA LEU A 281 19.82 -7.39 -3.38
C LEU A 281 18.88 -7.36 -4.58
N VAL A 282 19.40 -6.97 -5.73
CA VAL A 282 18.69 -7.08 -7.00
C VAL A 282 18.92 -8.48 -7.56
N VAL A 283 17.85 -9.15 -7.98
CA VAL A 283 17.92 -10.41 -8.72
C VAL A 283 18.40 -10.10 -10.13
N LEU A 284 19.62 -10.53 -10.43
CA LEU A 284 20.28 -10.27 -11.71
C LEU A 284 19.61 -11.01 -12.88
N PRO A 285 19.92 -10.66 -14.15
CA PRO A 285 19.37 -11.33 -15.33
C PRO A 285 19.61 -12.85 -15.38
N ASP A 286 20.70 -13.35 -14.79
CA ASP A 286 20.97 -14.78 -14.65
C ASP A 286 20.17 -15.44 -13.50
N GLY A 287 19.40 -14.63 -12.76
CA GLY A 287 18.53 -15.05 -11.68
C GLY A 287 19.20 -15.14 -10.31
N ARG A 288 20.44 -14.67 -10.16
CA ARG A 288 21.18 -14.75 -8.89
C ARG A 288 21.13 -13.46 -8.09
N ILE A 289 21.41 -13.61 -6.79
CA ILE A 289 21.67 -12.52 -5.84
C ILE A 289 23.04 -12.74 -5.22
N SER A 290 23.77 -11.66 -4.93
CA SER A 290 25.07 -11.70 -4.28
C SER A 290 24.92 -11.35 -2.80
N PHE A 291 25.25 -12.26 -1.89
CA PHE A 291 25.13 -12.03 -0.45
C PHE A 291 26.48 -12.25 0.27
N PRO A 292 26.83 -11.42 1.28
CA PRO A 292 28.06 -11.62 2.04
C PRO A 292 28.16 -13.04 2.63
N LEU A 293 29.40 -13.53 2.78
CA LEU A 293 29.76 -14.85 3.33
C LEU A 293 29.41 -16.05 2.44
N ILE A 294 28.28 -16.02 1.74
CA ILE A 294 27.77 -17.16 0.94
C ILE A 294 27.84 -16.93 -0.58
N GLY A 295 28.26 -15.73 -1.01
CA GLY A 295 28.46 -15.39 -2.42
C GLY A 295 27.16 -15.37 -3.23
N GLU A 296 27.22 -15.92 -4.44
CA GLU A 296 26.08 -15.96 -5.36
C GLU A 296 25.08 -17.07 -4.99
N VAL A 297 23.81 -16.71 -4.87
CA VAL A 297 22.69 -17.61 -4.57
C VAL A 297 21.64 -17.50 -5.67
N GLN A 298 21.16 -18.63 -6.18
CA GLN A 298 20.07 -18.65 -7.16
C GLN A 298 18.77 -18.19 -6.48
N ALA A 299 18.19 -17.07 -6.89
CA ALA A 299 16.95 -16.54 -6.33
C ALA A 299 15.77 -16.72 -7.29
N ALA A 300 15.96 -16.47 -8.58
CA ALA A 300 14.91 -16.61 -9.57
C ALA A 300 14.40 -18.04 -9.67
N GLY A 301 13.08 -18.17 -9.79
CA GLY A 301 12.39 -19.46 -9.85
C GLY A 301 12.07 -20.07 -8.48
N LYS A 302 12.48 -19.42 -7.38
CA LYS A 302 12.15 -19.83 -6.01
C LYS A 302 11.07 -18.94 -5.40
N THR A 303 10.37 -19.49 -4.41
CA THR A 303 9.61 -18.68 -3.45
C THR A 303 10.55 -18.12 -2.39
N LEU A 304 10.10 -17.10 -1.65
CA LEU A 304 10.87 -16.56 -0.52
C LEU A 304 11.20 -17.64 0.52
N SER A 305 10.24 -18.52 0.84
CA SER A 305 10.47 -19.60 1.80
C SER A 305 11.57 -20.56 1.35
N GLN A 306 11.60 -20.91 0.06
CA GLN A 306 12.64 -21.77 -0.50
C GLN A 306 14.02 -21.09 -0.46
N LEU A 307 14.07 -19.82 -0.83
CA LEU A 307 15.32 -19.06 -0.78
C LEU A 307 15.81 -18.87 0.66
N LYS A 308 14.90 -18.65 1.63
CA LYS A 308 15.22 -18.50 3.06
C LYS A 308 15.93 -19.75 3.59
N VAL A 309 15.36 -20.93 3.33
CA VAL A 309 15.94 -22.20 3.78
C VAL A 309 17.35 -22.37 3.25
N GLU A 310 17.56 -22.18 1.95
CA GLU A 310 18.90 -22.32 1.35
C GLU A 310 19.90 -21.29 1.88
N MET A 311 19.48 -20.04 2.09
CA MET A 311 20.37 -19.02 2.65
C MET A 311 20.74 -19.32 4.10
N SER A 312 19.78 -19.77 4.93
CA SER A 312 20.05 -20.21 6.31
C SER A 312 21.03 -21.37 6.35
N GLU A 313 20.86 -22.39 5.50
CA GLU A 313 21.77 -23.54 5.43
C GLU A 313 23.19 -23.14 5.04
N ARG A 314 23.34 -22.21 4.09
CA ARG A 314 24.68 -21.73 3.67
C ARG A 314 25.34 -20.82 4.70
N LEU A 315 24.55 -20.04 5.45
CA LEU A 315 25.07 -19.13 6.46
C LEU A 315 25.50 -19.82 7.76
N ASP A 316 25.00 -21.03 8.05
CA ASP A 316 25.28 -21.76 9.28
C ASP A 316 26.78 -22.00 9.51
N ALA A 317 27.56 -22.13 8.43
CA ALA A 317 29.02 -22.26 8.47
C ALA A 317 29.76 -21.00 8.95
N PHE A 318 29.10 -19.84 8.97
CA PHE A 318 29.70 -18.53 9.27
C PHE A 318 29.02 -17.80 10.43
N VAL A 319 27.73 -18.05 10.65
CA VAL A 319 26.90 -17.41 11.67
C VAL A 319 26.17 -18.50 12.45
N PRO A 320 26.40 -18.66 13.76
CA PRO A 320 25.71 -19.68 14.56
C PRO A 320 24.20 -19.44 14.62
N ASN A 321 23.39 -20.45 14.24
CA ASN A 321 21.93 -20.40 14.23
C ASN A 321 21.36 -19.17 13.46
N PRO A 322 21.62 -19.06 12.13
CA PRO A 322 21.23 -17.88 11.38
C PRO A 322 19.72 -17.83 11.12
N GLU A 323 19.04 -16.88 11.75
CA GLU A 323 17.65 -16.57 11.44
C GLU A 323 17.57 -15.58 10.28
N VAL A 324 17.35 -16.10 9.07
CA VAL A 324 17.21 -15.29 7.85
C VAL A 324 15.76 -14.84 7.67
N HIS A 325 15.58 -13.55 7.39
CA HIS A 325 14.33 -12.97 6.93
C HIS A 325 14.51 -12.47 5.50
N LEU A 326 13.51 -12.73 4.67
CA LEU A 326 13.45 -12.29 3.28
C LEU A 326 12.16 -11.51 3.04
N ALA A 327 12.28 -10.36 2.41
CA ALA A 327 11.15 -9.56 1.96
C ALA A 327 11.35 -9.10 0.52
N VAL A 328 10.30 -9.11 -0.30
CA VAL A 328 10.34 -8.45 -1.61
C VAL A 328 10.15 -6.95 -1.39
N LYS A 329 11.14 -6.15 -1.77
CA LYS A 329 11.10 -4.68 -1.70
C LYS A 329 10.72 -4.02 -3.02
N GLY A 330 10.84 -4.76 -4.12
CA GLY A 330 10.43 -4.30 -5.43
C GLY A 330 10.15 -5.48 -6.34
N ILE A 331 8.99 -5.46 -7.00
CA ILE A 331 8.60 -6.44 -8.01
C ILE A 331 8.98 -5.86 -9.37
N GLY A 332 10.26 -5.98 -9.73
CA GLY A 332 10.75 -5.55 -11.04
C GLY A 332 10.56 -6.60 -12.12
N SER A 333 10.19 -7.82 -11.73
CA SER A 333 10.14 -8.95 -12.63
C SER A 333 8.78 -9.20 -13.27
N MET A 334 7.69 -8.67 -12.68
CA MET A 334 6.30 -8.86 -13.12
C MET A 334 5.94 -7.84 -14.20
N VAL A 335 6.62 -7.93 -15.35
CA VAL A 335 6.46 -7.00 -16.46
C VAL A 335 6.18 -7.72 -17.78
N ILE A 336 5.40 -7.08 -18.65
CA ILE A 336 5.28 -7.42 -20.07
C ILE A 336 5.96 -6.36 -20.94
N SER A 337 6.26 -6.70 -22.19
CA SER A 337 6.80 -5.76 -23.17
C SER A 337 5.83 -5.57 -24.33
N LEU A 338 5.46 -4.32 -24.62
CA LEU A 338 4.71 -3.94 -25.82
C LEU A 338 5.65 -3.28 -26.82
N VAL A 339 5.71 -3.82 -28.03
CA VAL A 339 6.57 -3.32 -29.10
C VAL A 339 5.81 -3.19 -30.41
N GLY A 340 6.23 -2.21 -31.23
CA GLY A 340 5.65 -1.96 -32.55
C GLY A 340 4.65 -0.82 -32.56
N LYS A 341 3.57 -0.96 -33.35
CA LYS A 341 2.63 0.09 -33.75
C LYS A 341 1.55 0.41 -32.70
N VAL A 342 1.96 0.55 -31.44
CA VAL A 342 1.15 1.12 -30.34
C VAL A 342 1.55 2.58 -30.09
N ARG A 343 0.72 3.38 -29.39
CA ARG A 343 1.05 4.79 -29.14
C ARG A 343 2.27 4.96 -28.22
N SER A 344 2.35 4.14 -27.19
CA SER A 344 3.45 4.14 -26.21
C SER A 344 4.07 2.75 -26.11
N PRO A 345 5.05 2.39 -26.96
CA PRO A 345 5.77 1.12 -26.81
C PRO A 345 6.67 1.17 -25.56
N GLY A 346 6.83 0.05 -24.87
CA GLY A 346 7.60 0.01 -23.62
C GLY A 346 7.36 -1.23 -22.78
N ARG A 347 7.97 -1.23 -21.58
CA ARG A 347 7.71 -2.23 -20.54
C ARG A 347 6.59 -1.75 -19.64
N TYR A 348 5.68 -2.64 -19.29
CA TYR A 348 4.53 -2.35 -18.47
C TYR A 348 4.46 -3.34 -17.29
N PRO A 349 4.21 -2.86 -16.06
CA PRO A 349 3.96 -3.73 -14.93
C PRO A 349 2.67 -4.52 -15.18
N ILE A 350 2.67 -5.78 -14.75
CA ILE A 350 1.52 -6.67 -14.82
C ILE A 350 0.79 -6.59 -13.48
N GLY A 351 -0.47 -6.14 -13.51
CA GLY A 351 -1.39 -6.21 -12.38
C GLY A 351 -2.09 -7.58 -12.29
N GLN A 352 -3.03 -7.73 -11.35
CA GLN A 352 -3.86 -8.93 -11.29
C GLN A 352 -4.80 -8.99 -12.50
N ASN A 353 -4.87 -10.16 -13.17
CA ASN A 353 -5.76 -10.45 -14.30
C ASN A 353 -5.56 -9.58 -15.56
N MET A 354 -4.35 -9.06 -15.80
CA MET A 354 -4.07 -8.24 -16.98
C MET A 354 -4.16 -9.06 -18.27
N ASP A 355 -5.00 -8.63 -19.22
CA ASP A 355 -5.18 -9.27 -20.52
C ASP A 355 -4.55 -8.46 -21.68
N VAL A 356 -4.64 -9.01 -22.90
CA VAL A 356 -4.06 -8.37 -24.10
C VAL A 356 -4.71 -7.02 -24.40
N LEU A 357 -6.03 -6.90 -24.25
CA LEU A 357 -6.76 -5.66 -24.49
C LEU A 357 -6.36 -4.57 -23.51
N GLU A 358 -6.29 -4.89 -22.22
CA GLU A 358 -5.86 -3.97 -21.17
C GLU A 358 -4.44 -3.48 -21.41
N ALA A 359 -3.52 -4.39 -21.76
CA ALA A 359 -2.14 -4.04 -22.10
C ALA A 359 -2.04 -3.08 -23.30
N LEU A 360 -2.82 -3.33 -24.35
CA LEU A 360 -2.90 -2.43 -25.50
C LEU A 360 -3.51 -1.07 -25.13
N ALA A 361 -4.50 -1.04 -24.22
CA ALA A 361 -5.11 0.18 -23.73
C ALA A 361 -4.14 1.02 -22.88
N MET A 362 -3.37 0.38 -21.99
CA MET A 362 -2.30 1.03 -21.20
C MET A 362 -1.22 1.65 -22.09
N ALA A 363 -0.93 1.01 -23.24
CA ALA A 363 -0.04 1.57 -24.26
C ALA A 363 -0.65 2.72 -25.08
N GLY A 364 -1.82 3.24 -24.68
CA GLY A 364 -2.55 4.29 -25.38
C GLY A 364 -3.29 3.81 -26.63
N GLY A 365 -3.44 2.50 -26.82
CA GLY A 365 -4.08 1.88 -27.96
C GLY A 365 -3.18 1.72 -29.18
N LEU A 366 -3.76 1.16 -30.24
CA LEU A 366 -3.10 0.93 -31.53
C LEU A 366 -2.96 2.25 -32.31
N THR A 367 -1.86 2.40 -33.06
CA THR A 367 -1.72 3.49 -34.03
C THR A 367 -2.57 3.22 -35.29
N PRO A 368 -2.86 4.25 -36.12
CA PRO A 368 -3.62 4.07 -37.37
C PRO A 368 -2.98 3.09 -38.37
N PHE A 369 -1.66 2.85 -38.26
CA PHE A 369 -0.91 2.00 -39.16
C PHE A 369 -0.74 0.55 -38.65
N ALA A 370 -1.29 0.23 -37.48
CA ALA A 370 -1.17 -1.10 -36.88
C ALA A 370 -1.94 -2.15 -37.68
N ARG A 371 -1.32 -3.30 -37.92
CA ARG A 371 -2.02 -4.47 -38.49
C ARG A 371 -2.83 -5.19 -37.41
N LYS A 372 -4.06 -4.71 -37.18
CA LYS A 372 -4.99 -5.14 -36.11
C LYS A 372 -5.28 -6.65 -36.05
N LYS A 373 -5.08 -7.38 -37.17
CA LYS A 373 -5.33 -8.83 -37.28
C LYS A 373 -4.08 -9.70 -37.08
N GLU A 374 -2.90 -9.08 -36.97
CA GLU A 374 -1.60 -9.77 -36.97
C GLU A 374 -0.82 -9.58 -35.66
N ILE A 375 -1.51 -9.18 -34.58
CA ILE A 375 -0.89 -9.00 -33.28
C ILE A 375 -0.49 -10.37 -32.75
N ARG A 376 0.72 -10.47 -32.21
CA ARG A 376 1.32 -11.70 -31.72
C ARG A 376 1.83 -11.52 -30.30
N ILE A 377 1.52 -12.46 -29.44
CA ILE A 377 2.03 -12.53 -28.07
C ILE A 377 3.02 -13.68 -28.02
N PHE A 378 4.27 -13.36 -27.68
CA PHE A 378 5.34 -14.33 -27.51
C PHE A 378 5.50 -14.62 -26.02
N ARG A 379 5.30 -15.88 -25.64
CA ARG A 379 5.45 -16.35 -24.27
C ARG A 379 6.59 -17.36 -24.20
N GLN A 380 7.58 -17.07 -23.36
CA GLN A 380 8.68 -18.01 -23.13
C GLN A 380 8.23 -19.13 -22.18
N LYS A 381 8.40 -20.39 -22.60
CA LYS A 381 8.20 -21.58 -21.77
C LYS A 381 9.46 -22.43 -21.81
N LYS A 382 10.23 -22.49 -20.71
CA LYS A 382 11.48 -23.28 -20.52
C LYS A 382 12.45 -23.32 -21.71
N GLU A 383 12.12 -24.03 -22.78
CA GLU A 383 12.94 -24.23 -23.99
C GLU A 383 12.24 -23.88 -25.31
N GLN A 384 10.97 -23.43 -25.29
CA GLN A 384 10.19 -23.11 -26.49
C GLN A 384 9.47 -21.77 -26.32
N THR A 385 9.40 -21.00 -27.39
CA THR A 385 8.57 -19.79 -27.46
C THR A 385 7.21 -20.16 -28.04
N GLU A 386 6.17 -20.03 -27.24
CA GLU A 386 4.79 -20.18 -27.67
C GLU A 386 4.31 -18.85 -28.25
N ILE A 387 3.60 -18.91 -29.38
CA ILE A 387 3.07 -17.73 -30.07
C ILE A 387 1.55 -17.80 -30.04
N PHE A 388 0.93 -16.80 -29.43
CA PHE A 388 -0.51 -16.60 -29.47
C PHE A 388 -0.84 -15.52 -30.49
N TYR A 389 -1.89 -15.76 -31.27
CA TYR A 389 -2.39 -14.81 -32.26
C TYR A 389 -3.55 -14.03 -31.66
N PHE A 390 -3.58 -12.73 -31.94
CA PHE A 390 -4.60 -11.84 -31.45
C PHE A 390 -5.13 -10.94 -32.58
N ASN A 391 -6.42 -11.06 -32.85
CA ASN A 391 -7.13 -10.21 -33.78
C ASN A 391 -7.95 -9.18 -33.01
N TYR A 392 -7.41 -7.97 -32.91
CA TYR A 392 -8.02 -6.87 -32.16
C TYR A 392 -9.44 -6.54 -32.63
N ASN A 393 -9.73 -6.64 -33.92
CA ASN A 393 -11.06 -6.29 -34.44
C ASN A 393 -12.12 -7.29 -33.96
N GLU A 394 -11.81 -8.59 -33.98
CA GLU A 394 -12.75 -9.62 -33.54
C GLU A 394 -13.02 -9.49 -32.05
N VAL A 395 -11.94 -9.40 -31.25
CA VAL A 395 -12.05 -9.33 -29.80
C VAL A 395 -12.76 -8.04 -29.35
N ALA A 396 -12.45 -6.89 -29.97
CA ALA A 396 -13.13 -5.63 -29.66
C ALA A 396 -14.62 -5.63 -30.03
N GLU A 397 -15.04 -6.46 -30.99
CA GLU A 397 -16.46 -6.67 -31.34
C GLU A 397 -17.14 -7.74 -30.46
N GLY A 398 -16.45 -8.27 -29.45
CA GLY A 398 -16.96 -9.33 -28.59
C GLY A 398 -16.93 -10.73 -29.20
N LYS A 399 -16.19 -10.93 -30.30
CA LYS A 399 -16.02 -12.21 -30.98
C LYS A 399 -14.66 -12.81 -30.62
N HIS A 400 -14.57 -14.14 -30.60
CA HIS A 400 -13.32 -14.86 -30.33
C HIS A 400 -12.58 -14.39 -29.07
N LEU A 401 -13.32 -14.17 -27.97
CA LEU A 401 -12.79 -13.66 -26.71
C LEU A 401 -11.72 -14.57 -26.11
N GLU A 402 -11.68 -15.85 -26.50
CA GLU A 402 -10.60 -16.78 -26.15
C GLU A 402 -9.21 -16.31 -26.60
N GLN A 403 -9.11 -15.40 -27.57
CA GLN A 403 -7.85 -14.79 -27.97
C GLN A 403 -7.34 -13.78 -26.94
N ASN A 404 -8.22 -13.19 -26.13
CA ASN A 404 -7.88 -12.21 -25.08
C ASN A 404 -7.34 -12.90 -23.83
N ILE A 405 -6.22 -13.59 -24.00
CA ILE A 405 -5.60 -14.36 -22.94
C ILE A 405 -5.07 -13.45 -21.83
N GLU A 406 -5.07 -13.96 -20.61
CA GLU A 406 -4.32 -13.35 -19.52
C GLU A 406 -2.82 -13.37 -19.85
N LEU A 407 -2.19 -12.21 -19.68
CA LEU A 407 -0.77 -12.01 -19.87
C LEU A 407 0.01 -12.52 -18.68
N LYS A 408 1.19 -13.09 -18.96
CA LYS A 408 2.09 -13.60 -17.96
C LYS A 408 3.37 -12.81 -17.97
N ARG A 409 4.05 -12.89 -16.83
CA ARG A 409 5.40 -12.38 -16.65
C ARG A 409 6.30 -12.70 -17.85
N GLY A 410 6.88 -11.65 -18.43
CA GLY A 410 7.82 -11.74 -19.54
C GLY A 410 7.20 -11.89 -20.92
N ASP A 411 5.87 -11.88 -21.06
CA ASP A 411 5.23 -11.89 -22.38
C ASP A 411 5.64 -10.65 -23.20
N VAL A 412 5.79 -10.86 -24.50
CA VAL A 412 6.09 -9.79 -25.47
C VAL A 412 4.94 -9.69 -26.46
N ILE A 413 4.23 -8.57 -26.45
CA ILE A 413 3.19 -8.26 -27.43
C ILE A 413 3.81 -7.46 -28.57
N VAL A 414 3.77 -8.03 -29.77
CA VAL A 414 4.25 -7.41 -31.00
C VAL A 414 3.05 -6.96 -31.82
N VAL A 415 2.98 -5.66 -32.08
CA VAL A 415 1.98 -5.03 -32.94
C VAL A 415 2.65 -4.61 -34.26
N PRO A 416 2.45 -5.33 -35.37
CA PRO A 416 3.14 -5.04 -36.63
C PRO A 416 2.71 -3.75 -37.33
#